data_AF-A0A2N1YKX7-F1
#
_entry.id   AF-A0A2N1YKX7-F1
#
_cell.length_a   1.000
_cell.length_b   1.000
_cell.length_c   1.000
_cell.angle_alpha   90.00
_cell.angle_beta   90.00
_cell.angle_gamma   90.00
#
_symmetry.space_group_name_H-M   'P 1'
#
loop_
_entity.id
_entity.type
_entity.pdbx_description
1 polymer ?
#
loop_
_entity_poly.entity_id
_entity_poly.type
_entity_poly.pdbx_seq_one_letter_code
_entity_poly.pdbx_strand_id
1 'polypeptide(L)'
;MNDTLKQLNAELLALAEDYSNAALGAAEFRRRRREIICHWTGQSAPSDPDNGPATLPATPIITVDESSAEENASAGKSSPLGLIILLLLVAVAGLASLLWFVLR
;
A
#
# COMPACT_ATOMS: atom_id res chain seq x y z
N MET A 1 18.75 16.29 -1.76
CA MET A 1 18.03 15.03 -1.47
C MET A 1 17.00 15.17 -0.36
N ASN A 2 17.21 16.06 0.61
CA ASN A 2 16.21 16.33 1.65
C ASN A 2 15.03 17.19 1.12
N ASP A 3 15.30 18.10 0.18
CA ASP A 3 14.29 19.02 -0.36
C ASP A 3 13.26 18.32 -1.27
N THR A 4 13.66 17.27 -1.98
CA THR A 4 12.77 16.45 -2.81
C THR A 4 11.75 15.69 -1.96
N LEU A 5 12.17 15.13 -0.82
CA LEU A 5 11.24 14.47 0.11
C LEU A 5 10.28 15.46 0.78
N LYS A 6 10.75 16.67 1.10
CA LYS A 6 9.89 17.73 1.63
C LYS A 6 8.83 18.15 0.63
N GLN A 7 9.21 18.27 -0.64
CA GLN A 7 8.28 18.64 -1.71
C GLN A 7 7.21 17.56 -1.95
N LEU A 8 7.61 16.28 -2.01
CA LEU A 8 6.67 15.16 -2.08
C LEU A 8 5.69 15.17 -0.90
N ASN A 9 6.19 15.39 0.31
CA ASN A 9 5.35 15.42 1.51
C ASN A 9 4.35 16.58 1.47
N ALA A 10 4.79 17.77 1.03
CA ALA A 10 3.91 18.93 0.85
C ALA A 10 2.79 18.66 -0.18
N GLU A 11 3.11 18.02 -1.30
CA GLU A 11 2.13 17.66 -2.34
C GLU A 11 1.10 16.65 -1.83
N LEU A 12 1.54 15.62 -1.09
CA LEU A 12 0.64 14.63 -0.50
C LEU A 12 -0.25 15.23 0.59
N LEU A 13 0.28 16.17 1.37
CA LEU A 13 -0.47 16.84 2.43
C LEU A 13 -1.55 17.76 1.84
N ALA A 14 -1.22 18.54 0.82
CA ALA A 14 -2.18 19.38 0.10
C ALA A 14 -3.31 18.53 -0.52
N LEU A 15 -2.97 17.38 -1.11
CA LEU A 15 -3.98 16.48 -1.66
C LEU A 15 -4.90 15.88 -0.58
N ALA A 16 -4.37 15.61 0.61
CA ALA A 16 -5.16 15.12 1.74
C ALA A 16 -6.11 16.20 2.30
N GLU A 17 -5.66 17.46 2.30
CA GLU A 17 -6.47 18.61 2.69
C GLU A 17 -7.62 18.86 1.69
N ASP A 18 -7.37 18.76 0.39
CA ASP A 18 -8.43 18.84 -0.62
C ASP A 18 -9.48 17.73 -0.45
N TYR A 19 -9.06 16.52 -0.06
CA TYR A 19 -9.98 15.42 0.22
C TYR A 19 -10.77 15.63 1.52
N SER A 20 -10.14 16.10 2.60
CA SER A 20 -10.83 16.36 3.87
C SER A 20 -11.82 17.53 3.76
N ASN A 21 -11.53 18.51 2.91
CA ASN A 21 -12.43 19.61 2.58
C ASN A 21 -13.54 19.22 1.58
N ALA A 22 -13.63 17.94 1.21
CA ALA A 22 -14.58 17.40 0.22
C ALA A 22 -14.50 18.09 -1.16
N ALA A 23 -13.39 18.76 -1.48
CA ALA A 23 -13.14 19.33 -2.80
C ALA A 23 -12.86 18.25 -3.85
N LEU A 24 -12.45 17.06 -3.41
CA LEU A 24 -12.16 15.88 -4.24
C LEU A 24 -12.93 14.66 -3.74
N GLY A 25 -13.48 13.86 -4.66
CA GLY A 25 -14.06 12.56 -4.35
C GLY A 25 -12.99 11.49 -4.07
N ALA A 26 -13.38 10.41 -3.40
CA ALA A 26 -12.45 9.34 -3.01
C ALA A 26 -11.73 8.66 -4.20
N ALA A 27 -12.38 8.54 -5.36
CA ALA A 27 -11.77 8.01 -6.57
C ALA A 27 -10.68 8.96 -7.12
N GLU A 28 -10.98 10.26 -7.18
CA GLU A 28 -10.04 11.28 -7.66
C GLU A 28 -8.84 11.43 -6.71
N PHE A 29 -9.06 11.34 -5.39
CA PHE A 29 -7.98 11.31 -4.41
C PHE A 29 -7.01 10.15 -4.63
N ARG A 30 -7.54 8.91 -4.81
CA ARG A 30 -6.70 7.74 -5.09
C ARG A 30 -5.93 7.90 -6.39
N ARG A 31 -6.56 8.45 -7.43
CA ARG A 31 -5.93 8.73 -8.71
C ARG A 31 -4.78 9.72 -8.58
N ARG A 32 -5.03 10.92 -8.05
CA ARG A 32 -3.99 11.95 -7.88
C ARG A 32 -2.86 11.51 -6.99
N ARG A 33 -3.16 10.76 -5.92
CA ARG A 33 -2.12 10.22 -5.03
C ARG A 33 -1.18 9.26 -5.78
N ARG A 34 -1.73 8.40 -6.65
CA ARG A 34 -0.91 7.51 -7.49
C ARG A 34 -0.10 8.32 -8.50
N GLU A 35 -0.69 9.32 -9.13
CA GLU A 35 0.01 10.21 -10.09
C GLU A 35 1.23 10.89 -9.44
N ILE A 36 1.08 11.44 -8.23
CA ILE A 36 2.18 12.02 -7.45
C ILE A 36 3.25 10.95 -7.20
N ILE A 37 2.90 9.80 -6.62
CA ILE A 37 3.87 8.76 -6.30
C ILE A 37 4.63 8.30 -7.55
N CYS A 38 3.92 8.06 -8.66
CA CYS A 38 4.49 7.64 -9.94
C CYS A 38 5.43 8.68 -10.54
N HIS A 39 5.07 9.96 -10.47
CA HIS A 39 5.93 11.06 -10.88
C HIS A 39 7.26 11.05 -10.11
N TRP A 40 7.22 10.79 -8.79
CA TRP A 40 8.40 10.80 -7.93
C TRP A 40 9.22 9.50 -7.95
N THR A 41 8.59 8.33 -8.20
CA THR A 41 9.27 7.04 -8.29
C THR A 41 9.74 6.68 -9.69
N GLY A 42 9.29 7.43 -10.71
CA GLY A 42 9.55 7.11 -12.13
C GLY A 42 8.82 5.87 -12.61
N GLN A 43 7.86 5.35 -11.84
CA GLN A 43 7.05 4.20 -12.22
C GLN A 43 5.78 4.66 -12.94
N SER A 44 5.31 3.88 -13.93
CA SER A 44 4.03 4.13 -14.60
C SER A 44 2.87 3.85 -13.64
N ALA A 45 1.85 4.71 -13.65
CA ALA A 45 0.65 4.47 -12.85
C ALA A 45 -0.05 3.18 -13.31
N PRO A 46 -0.37 2.23 -12.41
CA PRO A 46 -1.16 1.08 -12.78
C PRO A 46 -2.53 1.58 -13.24
N SER A 47 -2.97 1.15 -14.44
CA SER A 47 -4.28 1.46 -15.00
C SER A 47 -5.34 1.12 -13.96
N ASP A 48 -6.20 2.10 -13.63
CA ASP A 48 -7.24 1.94 -12.61
C ASP A 48 -8.13 0.73 -12.99
N PRO A 49 -8.16 -0.36 -12.20
CA PRO A 49 -9.00 -1.51 -12.51
C PRO A 49 -10.50 -1.16 -12.42
N ASP A 50 -10.84 -0.01 -11.82
CA ASP A 50 -12.22 0.45 -11.63
C ASP A 50 -12.79 1.27 -12.80
N ASN A 51 -12.02 1.54 -13.87
CA ASN A 51 -12.46 2.29 -15.06
C ASN A 51 -12.31 1.50 -16.38
N GLY A 52 -12.27 0.18 -16.32
CA GLY A 52 -12.42 -0.65 -17.51
C GLY A 52 -13.89 -0.68 -17.98
N PRO A 53 -14.21 -0.57 -19.29
CA PRO A 53 -15.51 -1.03 -19.75
C PRO A 53 -15.65 -2.49 -19.31
N ALA A 54 -16.79 -2.87 -18.76
CA ALA A 54 -17.03 -4.22 -18.26
C ALA A 54 -16.80 -5.25 -19.38
N THR A 55 -15.58 -5.78 -19.50
CA THR A 55 -15.24 -6.84 -20.45
C THR A 55 -13.98 -7.57 -19.97
N LEU A 56 -14.22 -8.69 -19.28
CA LEU A 56 -13.44 -9.94 -19.13
C LEU A 56 -11.89 -9.94 -19.12
N PRO A 57 -11.26 -10.80 -18.30
CA PRO A 57 -9.82 -10.77 -18.05
C PRO A 57 -9.03 -11.28 -19.26
N ALA A 58 -8.29 -10.40 -19.92
CA ALA A 58 -7.18 -10.77 -20.77
C ALA A 58 -5.88 -10.53 -19.99
N THR A 59 -5.54 -11.51 -19.16
CA THR A 59 -4.21 -11.66 -18.54
C THR A 59 -3.16 -11.63 -19.66
N PRO A 60 -2.18 -10.71 -19.66
CA PRO A 60 -1.04 -10.87 -20.55
C PRO A 60 -0.26 -12.11 -20.09
N ILE A 61 -0.27 -13.15 -20.92
CA ILE A 61 0.55 -14.33 -20.78
C ILE A 61 2.01 -13.88 -20.89
N ILE A 62 2.72 -13.82 -19.78
CA ILE A 62 4.17 -13.83 -19.78
C ILE A 62 4.61 -15.27 -19.52
N THR A 63 4.84 -16.01 -20.60
CA THR A 63 5.58 -17.27 -20.62
C THR A 63 7.05 -16.96 -20.34
N VAL A 64 7.48 -17.15 -19.09
CA VAL A 64 8.88 -17.49 -18.80
C VAL A 64 8.85 -18.94 -18.34
N ASP A 65 9.08 -19.82 -19.31
CA ASP A 65 9.44 -21.21 -19.08
C ASP A 65 10.94 -21.22 -18.75
N GLU A 66 11.31 -21.66 -17.54
CA GLU A 66 12.32 -22.70 -17.33
C GLU A 66 12.37 -23.08 -15.85
N SER A 67 11.70 -24.19 -15.56
CA SER A 67 12.09 -25.29 -14.67
C SER A 67 13.11 -25.00 -13.56
N SER A 68 12.68 -25.07 -12.29
CA SER A 68 13.15 -26.10 -11.34
C SER A 68 12.45 -26.04 -9.98
N ALA A 69 12.01 -27.22 -9.54
CA ALA A 69 11.61 -27.65 -8.20
C ALA A 69 10.37 -26.96 -7.60
N GLU A 70 9.22 -27.63 -7.52
CA GLU A 70 8.85 -28.57 -6.42
C GLU A 70 8.96 -27.85 -5.06
N GLU A 71 7.96 -27.75 -4.20
CA GLU A 71 7.02 -28.76 -3.80
C GLU A 71 6.00 -28.11 -2.83
N ASN A 72 4.73 -28.42 -3.01
CA ASN A 72 3.64 -28.49 -2.01
C ASN A 72 3.75 -27.69 -0.69
N ALA A 73 2.86 -26.71 -0.52
CA ALA A 73 1.92 -26.66 0.62
C ALA A 73 0.89 -25.54 0.38
N SER A 74 -0.33 -25.93 0.01
CA SER A 74 -1.43 -26.00 0.95
C SER A 74 -1.99 -24.63 1.35
N ALA A 75 -3.07 -24.24 0.68
CA ALA A 75 -4.26 -23.64 1.28
C ALA A 75 -4.06 -22.82 2.58
N GLY A 76 -3.48 -21.63 2.48
CA GLY A 76 -3.51 -20.65 3.55
C GLY A 76 -4.71 -19.71 3.40
N LYS A 77 -5.91 -20.14 3.79
CA LYS A 77 -7.01 -19.20 4.10
C LYS A 77 -6.46 -18.26 5.18
N SER A 78 -6.08 -17.04 4.83
CA SER A 78 -5.53 -16.05 5.76
C SER A 78 -6.63 -15.67 6.75
N SER A 79 -6.72 -16.42 7.83
CA SER A 79 -7.71 -16.22 8.89
C SER A 79 -7.36 -14.90 9.61
N PRO A 80 -8.28 -13.93 9.68
CA PRO A 80 -8.02 -12.59 10.25
C PRO A 80 -7.55 -12.64 11.71
N LEU A 81 -7.80 -13.76 12.40
CA LEU A 81 -7.35 -14.04 13.76
C LEU A 81 -5.81 -14.05 13.88
N GLY A 82 -5.08 -14.54 12.88
CA GLY A 82 -3.60 -14.57 12.92
C GLY A 82 -2.98 -13.18 12.90
N LEU A 83 -3.55 -12.27 12.11
CA LEU A 83 -3.12 -10.88 12.02
C LEU A 83 -3.43 -10.10 13.30
N ILE A 84 -4.57 -10.38 13.93
CA ILE A 84 -4.96 -9.76 15.22
C ILE A 84 -4.00 -10.19 16.34
N ILE A 85 -3.65 -11.48 16.42
CA ILE A 85 -2.71 -11.99 17.43
C ILE A 85 -1.31 -11.36 17.24
N LEU A 86 -0.87 -11.24 15.99
CA LEU A 86 0.40 -10.59 15.67
C LEU A 86 0.42 -9.12 16.11
N LEU A 87 -0.64 -8.36 15.83
CA LEU A 87 -0.78 -6.96 16.28
C LEU A 87 -0.78 -6.84 17.80
N LEU A 88 -1.47 -7.75 18.50
CA LEU A 88 -1.52 -7.75 19.96
C LEU A 88 -0.13 -7.93 20.56
N LEU A 89 0.67 -8.86 20.03
CA LEU A 89 2.04 -9.10 20.51
C LEU A 89 2.95 -7.88 20.33
N VAL A 90 2.85 -7.20 19.19
CA VAL A 90 3.61 -5.97 18.93
C VAL A 90 3.22 -4.86 19.90
N ALA A 91 1.92 -4.69 20.17
CA ALA A 91 1.43 -3.69 21.11
C ALA A 91 1.93 -3.95 22.55
N VAL A 92 1.90 -5.21 23.00
CA VAL A 92 2.39 -5.59 24.34
C VAL A 92 3.90 -5.36 24.47
N ALA A 93 4.69 -5.73 23.45
CA ALA A 93 6.13 -5.49 23.46
C ALA A 93 6.45 -3.99 23.50
N GLY A 94 5.75 -3.17 22.71
CA GLY A 94 5.93 -1.72 22.70
C GLY A 94 5.59 -1.06 24.04
N LEU A 95 4.49 -1.48 24.68
CA LEU A 95 4.10 -0.99 26.00
C LEU A 95 5.13 -1.35 27.08
N ALA A 96 5.66 -2.57 27.06
CA ALA A 96 6.70 -3.00 27.99
C ALA A 96 7.99 -2.17 27.83
N SER A 97 8.41 -1.89 26.58
CA SER A 97 9.57 -1.04 26.31
C SER A 97 9.35 0.41 26.76
N LEU A 98 8.15 0.96 26.57
CA LEU A 98 7.81 2.32 27.01
C LEU A 98 7.83 2.43 28.54
N LEU A 99 7.25 1.43 29.23
CA LEU A 99 7.18 1.42 30.69
C LEU A 99 8.58 1.30 31.31
N TRP A 100 9.45 0.48 30.71
CA TRP A 100 10.85 0.37 31.11
C TRP A 100 11.62 1.69 30.91
N PHE A 101 11.38 2.38 29.80
CA PHE A 101 12.02 3.68 29.53
C PHE A 101 11.56 4.77 30.51
N VAL A 102 10.29 4.78 30.90
CA VAL A 102 9.75 5.78 31.85
C VAL A 102 10.19 5.50 33.30
N LEU A 103 10.42 4.25 33.67
CA LEU A 103 10.91 3.88 35.01
C LEU A 103 12.43 4.07 35.18
N ARG A 104 13.16 4.37 34.11
CA ARG A 104 14.61 4.54 34.08
C ARG A 104 15.01 6.00 34.27
#